data_AF-A0A162LF94-F1
#
_entry.id   AF-A0A162LF94-F1
#
_cell.length_a   1.000
_cell.length_b   1.000
_cell.length_c   1.000
_cell.angle_alpha   90.00
_cell.angle_beta   90.00
_cell.angle_gamma   90.00
#
_symmetry.space_group_name_H-M   'P 1'
#
loop_
_entity.id
_entity.type
_entity.pdbx_description
1 polymer ?
#
loop_
_entity_poly.entity_id
_entity_poly.type
_entity_poly.pdbx_seq_one_letter_code
_entity_poly.pdbx_strand_id
1 'polypeptide(L)'
;MVIEEAAGPVPVDILADGAGGLPRAVMGAPRRPEPVADAPARADLAALLSLPERAIADGALVASAGMPFLFVPLAQDADLDRCRPDAAAAARLLPEGAPSRLIYPMVVDRAARRVRARMFGAAAGIGEDPATGSAAMALAAWLAGIEPVLVPGTVAWTILQGEAMGRPSRLDLEIDLDHTGISAVRLSGRAVMMSAGRLISGI
;
A
#
# COMPACT_ATOMS: atom_id res chain seq x y z
N MET A 1 0.48 -11.61 -19.48
CA MET A 1 1.14 -12.81 -18.92
C MET A 1 0.64 -13.06 -17.51
N VAL A 2 0.98 -14.20 -16.88
CA VAL A 2 0.63 -14.48 -15.46
C VAL A 2 1.89 -14.93 -14.74
N ILE A 3 2.10 -14.41 -13.53
CA ILE A 3 3.19 -14.80 -12.62
C ILE A 3 2.59 -15.57 -11.46
N GLU A 4 3.15 -16.73 -11.12
CA GLU A 4 2.71 -17.54 -9.97
C GLU A 4 3.43 -17.10 -8.69
N GLU A 5 2.69 -16.61 -7.71
CA GLU A 5 3.21 -16.16 -6.42
C GLU A 5 2.59 -16.96 -5.28
N ALA A 6 3.20 -16.94 -4.09
CA ALA A 6 2.63 -17.57 -2.90
C ALA A 6 1.22 -17.02 -2.55
N ALA A 7 0.94 -15.78 -2.93
CA ALA A 7 -0.37 -15.15 -2.75
C ALA A 7 -1.44 -15.64 -3.75
N GLY A 8 -1.03 -16.26 -4.86
CA GLY A 8 -1.87 -16.68 -5.99
C GLY A 8 -1.35 -16.17 -7.33
N PRO A 9 -2.04 -16.49 -8.44
CA PRO A 9 -1.66 -16.02 -9.77
C PRO A 9 -1.84 -14.49 -9.90
N VAL A 10 -0.82 -13.81 -10.42
CA VAL A 10 -0.79 -12.37 -10.65
C VAL A 10 -0.83 -12.10 -12.15
N PRO A 11 -1.96 -11.60 -12.70
CA PRO A 11 -2.02 -11.14 -14.09
C PRO A 11 -1.09 -9.94 -14.28
N VAL A 12 -0.30 -9.94 -15.34
CA VAL A 12 0.63 -8.85 -15.68
C VAL A 12 0.53 -8.49 -17.15
N ASP A 13 0.30 -7.22 -17.42
CA ASP A 13 0.39 -6.63 -18.75
C ASP A 13 1.52 -5.61 -18.80
N ILE A 14 2.19 -5.54 -19.95
CA ILE A 14 3.24 -4.55 -20.22
C ILE A 14 2.74 -3.66 -21.34
N LEU A 15 2.53 -2.38 -21.03
CA LEU A 15 2.12 -1.36 -21.98
C LEU A 15 3.35 -0.55 -22.38
N ALA A 16 3.54 -0.35 -23.69
CA ALA A 16 4.58 0.51 -24.22
C ALA A 16 3.94 1.74 -24.87
N ASP A 17 4.30 2.94 -24.42
CA ASP A 17 3.82 4.18 -25.01
C ASP A 17 4.63 4.49 -26.28
N GLY A 18 4.22 3.90 -27.41
CA GLY A 18 4.84 4.14 -28.72
C GLY A 18 6.36 3.87 -28.76
N ALA A 19 7.02 4.36 -29.81
CA ALA A 19 8.46 4.23 -29.95
C ALA A 19 9.18 5.16 -28.95
N GLY A 20 9.88 4.58 -27.97
CA GLY A 20 10.72 5.29 -27.01
C GLY A 20 10.09 5.62 -25.65
N GLY A 21 8.81 5.28 -25.43
CA GLY A 21 8.18 5.39 -24.11
C GLY A 21 8.74 4.37 -23.11
N LEU A 22 8.88 4.78 -21.84
CA LEU A 22 9.19 3.84 -20.76
C LEU A 22 8.05 2.84 -20.61
N PRO A 23 8.31 1.52 -20.55
CA PRO A 23 7.25 0.55 -20.36
C PRO A 23 6.53 0.77 -19.02
N ARG A 24 5.20 0.66 -19.05
CA ARG A 24 4.33 0.63 -17.86
C ARG A 24 3.93 -0.81 -17.62
N ALA A 25 4.26 -1.33 -16.44
CA ALA A 25 3.73 -2.61 -15.99
C ALA A 25 2.37 -2.37 -15.33
N VAL A 26 1.40 -3.22 -15.64
CA VAL A 26 0.10 -3.29 -14.99
C VAL A 26 -0.01 -4.66 -14.37
N MET A 27 -0.23 -4.71 -13.07
CA MET A 27 -0.39 -5.93 -12.29
C MET A 27 -1.81 -5.99 -11.77
N GLY A 28 -2.43 -7.17 -11.79
CA GLY A 28 -3.71 -7.42 -11.13
C GLY A 28 -3.49 -7.87 -9.68
N ALA A 29 -4.43 -7.57 -8.78
CA ALA A 29 -4.38 -8.13 -7.44
C ALA A 29 -4.57 -9.67 -7.49
N PRO A 30 -3.74 -10.48 -6.80
CA PRO A 30 -3.86 -11.94 -6.82
C PRO A 30 -5.11 -12.43 -6.09
N ARG A 31 -5.65 -11.62 -5.18
CA ARG A 31 -6.92 -11.86 -4.46
C ARG A 31 -7.71 -10.57 -4.42
N ARG A 32 -9.04 -10.69 -4.33
CA ARG A 32 -9.92 -9.54 -4.08
C ARG A 32 -9.50 -8.87 -2.77
N PRO A 33 -9.18 -7.56 -2.77
CA PRO A 33 -8.83 -6.87 -1.54
C PRO A 33 -10.01 -6.80 -0.58
N GLU A 34 -9.76 -7.11 0.70
CA GLU A 34 -10.78 -7.10 1.75
C GLU A 34 -10.22 -6.68 3.11
N PRO A 35 -11.03 -6.06 3.99
CA PRO A 35 -10.71 -5.96 5.41
C PRO A 35 -10.62 -7.34 6.04
N VAL A 36 -9.60 -7.58 6.86
CA VAL A 36 -9.36 -8.90 7.50
C VAL A 36 -9.31 -8.81 9.02
N ALA A 37 -9.12 -7.62 9.60
CA ALA A 37 -9.22 -7.38 11.03
C ALA A 37 -9.41 -5.89 11.33
N ASP A 38 -9.92 -5.59 12.52
CA ASP A 38 -9.94 -4.22 13.04
C ASP A 38 -8.53 -3.75 13.41
N ALA A 39 -8.32 -2.43 13.36
CA ALA A 39 -7.09 -1.82 13.84
C ALA A 39 -7.06 -1.69 15.39
N PRO A 40 -5.87 -1.60 15.99
CA PRO A 40 -5.72 -1.13 17.37
C PRO A 40 -6.42 0.22 17.63
N ALA A 41 -6.64 0.54 18.90
CA ALA A 41 -7.24 1.80 19.30
C ALA A 41 -6.40 3.01 18.82
N ARG A 42 -7.05 4.16 18.63
CA ARG A 42 -6.38 5.40 18.17
C ARG A 42 -5.14 5.74 18.99
N ALA A 43 -5.22 5.63 20.32
CA ALA A 43 -4.11 5.88 21.22
C ALA A 43 -2.92 4.95 20.96
N ASP A 44 -3.19 3.66 20.68
CA ASP A 44 -2.16 2.68 20.34
C ASP A 44 -1.54 2.96 18.97
N LEU A 45 -2.35 3.35 17.97
CA LEU A 45 -1.85 3.75 16.65
C LEU A 45 -0.95 5.01 16.72
N ALA A 46 -1.35 5.97 17.56
CA ALA A 46 -0.59 7.19 17.80
C ALA A 46 0.76 6.87 18.46
N ALA A 47 0.75 6.04 19.51
CA ALA A 47 1.96 5.56 20.16
C ALA A 47 2.85 4.77 19.18
N LEU A 48 2.26 3.89 18.38
CA LEU A 48 2.96 3.08 17.38
C LEU A 48 3.73 3.94 16.37
N LEU A 49 3.19 5.10 15.99
CA LEU A 49 3.79 6.00 15.00
C LEU A 49 4.58 7.17 15.62
N SER A 50 4.69 7.22 16.95
CA SER A 50 5.26 8.35 17.71
C SER A 50 4.59 9.69 17.39
N LEU A 51 3.25 9.70 17.29
CA LEU A 51 2.43 10.85 16.96
C LEU A 51 1.44 11.18 18.09
N PRO A 52 0.92 12.43 18.17
CA PRO A 52 -0.21 12.71 19.03
C PRO A 52 -1.50 12.08 18.46
N GLU A 53 -2.46 11.69 19.31
CA GLU A 53 -3.70 11.04 18.86
C GLU A 53 -4.48 11.83 17.81
N ARG A 54 -4.47 13.16 17.88
CA ARG A 54 -5.12 14.06 16.91
C ARG A 54 -4.55 13.95 15.49
N ALA A 55 -3.36 13.37 15.32
CA ALA A 55 -2.76 13.15 14.01
C ALA A 55 -3.34 11.92 13.30
N ILE A 56 -3.92 10.99 14.06
CA ILE A 56 -4.59 9.81 13.51
C ILE A 56 -6.00 10.22 13.07
N ALA A 57 -6.36 9.94 11.82
CA ALA A 57 -7.71 10.14 11.29
C ALA A 57 -8.55 8.85 11.44
N ASP A 58 -9.85 8.94 11.16
CA ASP A 58 -10.78 7.82 11.27
C ASP A 58 -10.56 6.74 10.21
N GLY A 59 -11.02 5.53 10.52
CA GLY A 59 -11.11 4.42 9.56
C GLY A 59 -9.88 3.52 9.48
N ALA A 60 -8.98 3.54 10.46
CA ALA A 60 -7.88 2.58 10.49
C ALA A 60 -8.41 1.12 10.51
N LEU A 61 -7.78 0.24 9.74
CA LEU A 61 -8.13 -1.18 9.65
C LEU A 61 -6.96 -2.03 9.15
N VAL A 62 -7.06 -3.34 9.28
CA VAL A 62 -6.17 -4.28 8.60
C VAL A 62 -6.86 -4.83 7.36
N ALA A 63 -6.23 -4.69 6.20
CA ALA A 63 -6.74 -5.23 4.93
C ALA A 63 -5.65 -6.01 4.18
N SER A 64 -6.10 -6.91 3.31
CA SER A 64 -5.24 -7.82 2.57
C SER A 64 -5.71 -7.97 1.12
N ALA A 65 -4.75 -8.11 0.22
CA ALA A 65 -4.95 -8.64 -1.13
C ALA A 65 -4.09 -9.91 -1.34
N GLY A 66 -3.77 -10.62 -0.25
CA GLY A 66 -2.82 -11.74 -0.20
C GLY A 66 -1.75 -11.55 0.88
N MET A 67 -1.41 -10.31 1.21
CA MET A 67 -0.56 -9.92 2.35
C MET A 67 -1.27 -8.84 3.17
N PRO A 68 -1.44 -9.01 4.49
CA PRO A 68 -2.16 -8.04 5.32
C PRO A 68 -1.30 -6.85 5.74
N PHE A 69 -1.89 -5.65 5.68
CA PHE A 69 -1.28 -4.38 6.10
C PHE A 69 -2.22 -3.65 7.07
N LEU A 70 -1.64 -3.05 8.12
CA LEU A 70 -2.34 -2.13 9.01
C LEU A 70 -2.35 -0.73 8.37
N PHE A 71 -3.50 -0.34 7.80
CA PHE A 71 -3.71 0.98 7.22
C PHE A 71 -4.06 2.00 8.30
N VAL A 72 -3.28 3.08 8.38
CA VAL A 72 -3.45 4.13 9.40
C VAL A 72 -3.66 5.48 8.72
N PRO A 73 -4.91 5.92 8.50
CA PRO A 73 -5.20 7.26 7.99
C PRO A 73 -4.66 8.33 8.95
N LEU A 74 -4.02 9.36 8.40
CA LEU A 74 -3.49 10.51 9.12
C LEU A 74 -4.18 11.79 8.66
N ALA A 75 -4.21 12.78 9.56
CA ALA A 75 -4.92 14.03 9.34
C ALA A 75 -4.26 14.94 8.28
N GLN A 76 -2.92 14.91 8.19
CA GLN A 76 -2.17 15.80 7.30
C GLN A 76 -0.81 15.22 6.92
N ASP A 77 -0.33 15.68 5.77
CA ASP A 77 0.98 15.38 5.20
C ASP A 77 2.15 15.53 6.20
N ALA A 78 2.14 16.60 7.00
CA ALA A 78 3.19 16.85 7.98
C ALA A 78 3.25 15.78 9.09
N ASP A 79 2.13 15.11 9.40
CA ASP A 79 2.13 14.03 10.39
C ASP A 79 2.73 12.74 9.80
N LEU A 80 2.53 12.49 8.50
CA LEU A 80 3.15 11.37 7.78
C LEU A 80 4.69 11.49 7.74
N ASP A 81 5.20 12.69 7.46
CA ASP A 81 6.64 12.95 7.42
C ASP A 81 7.28 12.77 8.82
N ARG A 82 6.52 13.04 9.88
CA ARG A 82 6.92 12.89 11.28
C ARG A 82 6.81 11.47 11.83
N CYS A 83 6.12 10.54 11.16
CA CYS A 83 5.99 9.16 11.63
C CYS A 83 7.36 8.55 11.94
N ARG A 84 7.50 8.02 13.15
CA ARG A 84 8.65 7.21 13.59
C ARG A 84 8.09 6.00 14.33
N PRO A 85 8.13 4.79 13.72
CA PRO A 85 7.65 3.60 14.39
C PRO A 85 8.35 3.40 15.73
N ASP A 86 7.57 3.30 16.81
CA ASP A 86 8.10 3.01 18.13
C ASP A 86 8.28 1.49 18.28
N ALA A 87 9.51 1.06 18.59
CA ALA A 87 9.84 -0.36 18.63
C ALA A 87 9.14 -1.10 19.78
N ALA A 88 8.93 -0.46 20.93
CA ALA A 88 8.27 -1.07 22.07
C ALA A 88 6.76 -1.21 21.84
N ALA A 89 6.13 -0.17 21.26
CA ALA A 89 4.75 -0.21 20.83
C ALA A 89 4.54 -1.26 19.74
N ALA A 90 5.43 -1.33 18.74
CA ALA A 90 5.37 -2.35 17.69
C ALA A 90 5.49 -3.78 18.25
N ALA A 91 6.43 -4.03 19.18
CA ALA A 91 6.57 -5.34 19.81
C ALA A 91 5.32 -5.77 20.60
N ARG A 92 4.66 -4.81 21.26
CA ARG A 92 3.41 -5.04 22.00
C ARG A 92 2.19 -5.24 21.10
N LEU A 93 2.06 -4.42 20.07
CA LEU A 93 0.85 -4.31 19.25
C LEU A 93 0.87 -5.22 18.02
N LEU A 94 2.06 -5.54 17.51
CA LEU A 94 2.27 -6.33 16.30
C LEU A 94 3.16 -7.55 16.61
N PRO A 95 2.83 -8.37 17.63
CA PRO A 95 3.60 -9.57 17.93
C PRO A 95 3.56 -10.57 16.78
N GLU A 96 4.36 -11.62 16.88
CA GLU A 96 4.23 -12.76 15.98
C GLU A 96 2.81 -13.34 16.03
N GLY A 97 2.22 -13.60 14.87
CA GLY A 97 0.81 -14.02 14.74
C GLY A 97 -0.22 -12.89 14.75
N ALA A 98 0.18 -11.63 14.94
CA ALA A 98 -0.72 -10.49 14.77
C ALA A 98 -1.29 -10.44 13.33
N PRO A 99 -2.53 -9.93 13.13
CA PRO A 99 -3.15 -9.87 11.81
C PRO A 99 -2.31 -9.17 10.74
N SER A 100 -1.48 -8.20 11.14
CA SER A 100 -0.42 -7.64 10.30
C SER A 100 0.76 -7.21 11.16
N ARG A 101 1.96 -7.27 10.57
CA ARG A 101 3.22 -6.73 11.13
C ARG A 101 3.79 -5.60 10.25
N LEU A 102 3.01 -5.13 9.28
CA LEU A 102 3.37 -4.13 8.29
C LEU A 102 2.43 -2.94 8.44
N ILE A 103 2.98 -1.76 8.72
CA ILE A 103 2.21 -0.55 9.00
C ILE A 103 2.26 0.35 7.77
N TYR A 104 1.10 0.84 7.35
CA TYR A 104 0.94 1.69 6.19
C TYR A 104 0.22 3.00 6.58
N PRO A 105 0.92 3.94 7.26
CA PRO A 105 0.35 5.25 7.50
C PRO A 105 0.19 6.03 6.20
N MET A 106 -0.92 6.74 6.09
CA MET A 106 -1.30 7.39 4.83
C MET A 106 -2.14 8.64 5.03
N VAL A 107 -2.01 9.59 4.12
CA VAL A 107 -2.88 10.77 4.02
C VAL A 107 -3.63 10.68 2.69
N VAL A 108 -4.95 10.88 2.75
CA VAL A 108 -5.84 10.68 1.61
C VAL A 108 -6.46 12.01 1.19
N ASP A 109 -6.08 12.48 0.01
CA ASP A 109 -6.70 13.59 -0.68
C ASP A 109 -7.78 13.05 -1.64
N ARG A 110 -9.03 13.03 -1.17
CA ARG A 110 -10.16 12.50 -1.94
C ARG A 110 -10.45 13.32 -3.19
N ALA A 111 -10.30 14.64 -3.11
CA ALA A 111 -10.59 15.53 -4.23
C ALA A 111 -9.59 15.32 -5.38
N ALA A 112 -8.31 15.17 -5.05
CA ALA A 112 -7.26 14.88 -6.03
C ALA A 112 -7.10 13.39 -6.37
N ARG A 113 -7.89 12.50 -5.75
CA ARG A 113 -7.72 11.04 -5.87
C ARG A 113 -6.28 10.60 -5.61
N ARG A 114 -5.68 11.13 -4.54
CA ARG A 114 -4.27 10.93 -4.23
C ARG A 114 -4.07 10.43 -2.81
N VAL A 115 -3.15 9.50 -2.64
CA VAL A 115 -2.68 9.01 -1.35
C VAL A 115 -1.19 9.28 -1.24
N ARG A 116 -0.76 9.89 -0.13
CA ARG A 116 0.64 9.89 0.28
C ARG A 116 0.81 8.85 1.36
N ALA A 117 1.82 8.00 1.27
CA ALA A 117 1.98 6.90 2.21
C ALA A 117 3.44 6.58 2.51
N ARG A 118 3.65 5.83 3.60
CA ARG A 118 4.90 5.18 3.96
C ARG A 118 4.61 3.73 4.33
N MET A 119 5.60 2.85 4.24
CA MET A 119 5.46 1.46 4.67
C MET A 119 6.57 1.11 5.65
N PHE A 120 6.17 0.73 6.86
CA PHE A 120 7.09 0.30 7.91
C PHE A 120 6.91 -1.18 8.20
N GLY A 121 7.98 -1.94 8.06
CA GLY A 121 8.02 -3.38 8.30
C GLY A 121 9.10 -3.79 9.30
N ALA A 122 9.47 -2.92 10.25
CA ALA A 122 10.49 -3.23 11.26
C ALA A 122 10.15 -4.49 12.06
N ALA A 123 8.87 -4.66 12.46
CA ALA A 123 8.40 -5.87 13.11
C ALA A 123 8.51 -7.11 12.20
N ALA A 124 8.64 -6.96 10.88
CA ALA A 124 8.85 -8.03 9.90
C ALA A 124 10.30 -8.09 9.37
N GLY A 125 11.24 -7.31 9.93
CA GLY A 125 12.65 -7.30 9.52
C GLY A 125 12.99 -6.53 8.24
N ILE A 126 12.07 -5.71 7.71
CA ILE A 126 12.20 -5.07 6.38
C ILE A 126 12.69 -3.60 6.48
N GLY A 127 12.50 -2.93 7.62
CA GLY A 127 12.79 -1.49 7.74
C GLY A 127 11.67 -0.62 7.14
N GLU A 128 12.02 0.34 6.28
CA GLU A 128 11.07 1.14 5.50
C GLU A 128 11.23 0.81 4.00
N ASP A 129 10.11 0.63 3.30
CA ASP A 129 10.08 0.29 1.87
C ASP A 129 9.61 1.51 1.04
N PRO A 130 10.34 1.92 -0.02
CA PRO A 130 9.99 3.11 -0.80
C PRO A 130 8.80 2.94 -1.74
N ALA A 131 8.41 1.71 -2.10
CA ALA A 131 7.28 1.45 -3.00
C ALA A 131 6.68 0.06 -2.76
N THR A 132 5.56 -0.02 -2.03
CA THR A 132 5.00 -1.30 -1.62
C THR A 132 3.75 -1.65 -2.44
N GLY A 133 3.94 -2.35 -3.56
CA GLY A 133 2.83 -2.70 -4.46
C GLY A 133 1.75 -3.56 -3.80
N SER A 134 2.12 -4.50 -2.95
CA SER A 134 1.16 -5.34 -2.20
C SER A 134 0.29 -4.52 -1.24
N ALA A 135 0.85 -3.52 -0.58
CA ALA A 135 0.09 -2.58 0.25
C ALA A 135 -0.85 -1.73 -0.59
N ALA A 136 -0.38 -1.22 -1.74
CA ALA A 136 -1.20 -0.45 -2.66
C ALA A 136 -2.41 -1.23 -3.19
N MET A 137 -2.26 -2.54 -3.45
CA MET A 137 -3.38 -3.41 -3.81
C MET A 137 -4.37 -3.60 -2.65
N ALA A 138 -3.87 -3.90 -1.45
CA ALA A 138 -4.69 -4.09 -0.26
C ALA A 138 -5.43 -2.80 0.15
N LEU A 139 -4.83 -1.63 -0.12
CA LEU A 139 -5.42 -0.32 0.13
C LEU A 139 -6.75 -0.11 -0.60
N ALA A 140 -6.98 -0.79 -1.72
CA ALA A 140 -8.23 -0.72 -2.45
C ALA A 140 -9.44 -1.07 -1.58
N ALA A 141 -9.29 -1.99 -0.60
CA ALA A 141 -10.34 -2.33 0.35
C ALA A 141 -10.77 -1.12 1.21
N TRP A 142 -9.80 -0.33 1.67
CA TRP A 142 -10.05 0.89 2.43
C TRP A 142 -10.65 1.98 1.56
N LEU A 143 -10.09 2.19 0.36
CA LEU A 143 -10.55 3.22 -0.58
C LEU A 143 -11.98 2.95 -1.05
N ALA A 144 -12.34 1.70 -1.34
CA ALA A 144 -13.71 1.34 -1.72
C ALA A 144 -14.73 1.62 -0.59
N GLY A 145 -14.32 1.45 0.67
CA GLY A 145 -15.18 1.72 1.83
C GLY A 145 -15.46 3.20 2.06
N ILE A 146 -14.66 4.10 1.49
CA ILE A 146 -14.86 5.56 1.58
C ILE A 146 -15.52 6.17 0.35
N GLU A 147 -15.66 5.41 -0.73
CA GLU A 147 -16.42 5.83 -1.89
C GLU A 147 -17.93 5.78 -1.58
N PRO A 148 -18.71 6.73 -2.13
CA PRO A 148 -20.15 6.56 -2.19
C PRO A 148 -20.44 5.31 -3.05
N VAL A 149 -20.60 4.17 -2.39
CA VAL A 149 -21.08 2.93 -2.99
C VAL A 149 -22.37 3.26 -3.72
N LEU A 150 -22.45 2.93 -5.02
CA LEU A 150 -23.65 2.50 -5.76
C LEU A 150 -23.57 2.71 -7.29
N VAL A 151 -22.51 3.34 -7.84
CA VAL A 151 -22.34 3.42 -9.30
C VAL A 151 -21.20 2.49 -9.74
N PRO A 152 -21.51 1.40 -10.46
CA PRO A 152 -20.48 0.57 -11.09
C PRO A 152 -19.56 1.40 -11.98
N GLY A 153 -18.28 1.10 -11.94
CA GLY A 153 -17.28 1.83 -12.73
C GLY A 153 -15.87 1.67 -12.17
N THR A 154 -14.91 2.26 -12.87
CA THR A 154 -13.50 2.25 -12.47
C THR A 154 -13.14 3.56 -11.78
N VAL A 155 -12.61 3.45 -10.56
CA VAL A 155 -12.06 4.58 -9.80
C VAL A 155 -10.54 4.49 -9.84
N ALA A 156 -9.89 5.58 -10.25
CA ALA A 156 -8.44 5.67 -10.30
C ALA A 156 -7.89 6.52 -9.15
N TRP A 157 -6.77 6.09 -8.57
CA TRP A 157 -6.03 6.77 -7.52
C TRP A 157 -4.54 6.80 -7.84
N THR A 158 -3.87 7.88 -7.45
CA THR A 158 -2.41 7.97 -7.46
C THR A 158 -1.87 7.82 -6.05
N ILE A 159 -0.92 6.89 -5.86
CA ILE A 159 -0.23 6.66 -4.59
C ILE A 159 1.21 7.15 -4.72
N LEU A 160 1.62 8.02 -3.80
CA LEU A 160 2.98 8.52 -3.66
C LEU A 160 3.61 7.90 -2.42
N GLN A 161 4.77 7.27 -2.58
CA GLN A 161 5.49 6.60 -1.50
C GLN A 161 7.00 6.85 -1.63
N GLY A 162 7.73 6.77 -0.52
CA GLY A 162 9.20 6.83 -0.51
C GLY A 162 9.79 8.25 -0.61
N GLU A 163 8.96 9.29 -0.63
CA GLU A 163 9.41 10.70 -0.67
C GLU A 163 10.32 11.04 0.51
N ALA A 164 9.92 10.66 1.73
CA ALA A 164 10.69 10.90 2.96
C ALA A 164 12.04 10.18 2.98
N MET A 165 12.20 9.11 2.19
CA MET A 165 13.44 8.35 2.04
C MET A 165 14.33 8.88 0.90
N GLY A 166 13.91 9.91 0.18
CA GLY A 166 14.58 10.37 -1.04
C GLY A 166 14.49 9.39 -2.20
N ARG A 167 13.54 8.44 -2.16
CA ARG A 167 13.28 7.43 -3.19
C ARG A 167 11.83 7.53 -3.68
N PRO A 168 11.42 8.70 -4.21
CA PRO A 168 10.03 8.96 -4.56
C PRO A 168 9.54 7.99 -5.63
N SER A 169 8.42 7.35 -5.36
CA SER A 169 7.77 6.39 -6.24
C SER A 169 6.30 6.77 -6.41
N ARG A 170 5.81 6.63 -7.64
CA ARG A 170 4.41 6.83 -8.01
C ARG A 170 3.83 5.50 -8.48
N LEU A 171 2.70 5.13 -7.90
CA LEU A 171 1.89 4.00 -8.33
C LEU A 171 0.50 4.52 -8.72
N ASP A 172 -0.05 4.02 -9.81
CA ASP A 172 -1.43 4.32 -10.21
C ASP A 172 -2.29 3.07 -9.98
N LEU A 173 -3.30 3.21 -9.12
CA LEU A 173 -4.23 2.17 -8.69
C LEU A 173 -5.58 2.40 -9.37
N GLU A 174 -6.11 1.37 -10.01
CA GLU A 174 -7.45 1.33 -10.58
C GLU A 174 -8.27 0.28 -9.83
N ILE A 175 -9.45 0.67 -9.38
CA ILE A 175 -10.39 -0.17 -8.64
C ILE A 175 -11.67 -0.23 -9.46
N ASP A 176 -12.01 -1.40 -9.97
CA ASP A 176 -13.31 -1.63 -10.59
C ASP A 176 -14.32 -1.96 -9.49
N LEU A 177 -15.43 -1.24 -9.48
CA LEU A 177 -16.55 -1.44 -8.58
C LEU A 177 -17.75 -1.95 -9.37
N ASP A 178 -18.43 -2.95 -8.82
CA ASP A 178 -19.74 -3.40 -9.24
C ASP A 178 -20.77 -3.27 -8.11
N HIS A 179 -21.96 -3.83 -8.29
CA HIS A 179 -23.04 -3.80 -7.31
C HIS A 179 -22.76 -4.62 -6.03
N THR A 180 -21.69 -5.42 -6.02
CA THR A 180 -21.24 -6.24 -4.89
C THR A 180 -19.96 -5.72 -4.22
N GLY A 181 -19.36 -4.64 -4.75
CA GLY A 181 -18.11 -4.07 -4.25
C GLY A 181 -16.97 -4.16 -5.27
N ILE A 182 -15.75 -4.45 -4.81
CA ILE A 182 -14.55 -4.47 -5.66
C ILE A 182 -14.56 -5.69 -6.58
N SER A 183 -14.69 -5.52 -7.89
CA SER A 183 -14.66 -6.63 -8.86
C SER A 183 -13.25 -6.94 -9.36
N ALA A 184 -12.40 -5.92 -9.51
CA ALA A 184 -11.00 -6.07 -9.91
C ALA A 184 -10.16 -4.90 -9.38
N VAL A 185 -8.85 -5.15 -9.20
CA VAL A 185 -7.88 -4.10 -8.85
C VAL A 185 -6.65 -4.26 -9.71
N ARG A 186 -6.20 -3.15 -10.29
CA ARG A 186 -4.97 -3.06 -11.06
C ARG A 186 -4.06 -2.00 -10.46
N LEU A 187 -2.80 -2.35 -10.30
CA LEU A 187 -1.74 -1.43 -9.93
C LEU A 187 -0.79 -1.29 -11.09
N SER A 188 -0.33 -0.09 -11.31
CA SER A 188 0.63 0.17 -12.37
C SER A 188 1.71 1.11 -11.94
N GLY A 189 2.84 1.00 -12.62
CA GLY A 189 4.00 1.83 -12.40
C GLY A 189 4.97 1.71 -13.56
N ARG A 190 5.95 2.59 -13.57
CA ARG A 190 7.07 2.55 -14.51
C ARG A 190 8.33 2.23 -13.75
N ALA A 191 9.25 1.55 -14.42
CA ALA A 191 10.57 1.27 -13.91
C ALA A 191 11.63 1.72 -14.92
N VAL A 192 12.80 2.09 -14.41
CA VAL A 192 13.96 2.44 -15.22
C VAL A 192 15.10 1.54 -14.78
N MET A 193 15.81 0.96 -15.76
CA MET A 193 17.00 0.16 -15.48
C MET A 193 18.12 1.08 -14.99
N MET A 194 18.56 0.89 -13.75
CA MET A 194 19.67 1.66 -13.15
C MET A 194 21.02 0.99 -13.36
N SER A 195 21.08 -0.33 -13.23
CA SER A 195 22.30 -1.13 -13.37
C SER A 195 21.98 -2.58 -13.70
N ALA A 196 22.92 -3.26 -14.36
CA ALA A 196 22.85 -4.70 -14.61
C ALA A 196 24.22 -5.34 -14.30
N GLY A 197 24.20 -6.57 -13.78
CA GLY A 197 25.40 -7.32 -13.43
C GLY A 197 25.16 -8.83 -13.54
N ARG A 198 26.23 -9.61 -13.39
CA ARG A 198 26.17 -11.08 -13.36
C ARG A 198 26.80 -11.59 -12.08
N LEU A 199 26.07 -12.43 -11.34
CA LEU A 199 26.65 -13.19 -10.23
C LEU A 199 27.39 -14.39 -10.83
N ILE A 200 28.70 -14.44 -10.61
CA ILE A 200 29.53 -15.59 -10.98
C ILE A 200 29.74 -16.41 -9.70
N SER A 201 29.22 -17.62 -9.70
CA SER A 201 29.49 -18.61 -8.66
C SER A 201 30.75 -19.37 -9.04
N GLY A 202 31.83 -19.20 -8.27
CA GLY A 202 33.03 -20.05 -8.37
C GLY A 202 34.19 -19.54 -7.53
N ILE A 203 34.32 -20.03 -6.29
CA ILE A 203 35.28 -21.08 -5.85
C ILE A 203 34.57 -21.92 -4.79
#